data_AF-A0A0F9JQU0-F1
#
_entry.id   AF-A0A0F9JQU0-F1
#
_cell.length_a   1.000
_cell.length_b   1.000
_cell.length_c   1.000
_cell.angle_alpha   90.00
_cell.angle_beta   90.00
_cell.angle_gamma   90.00
#
_symmetry.space_group_name_H-M   'P 1'
#
loop_
_entity.id
_entity.type
_entity.pdbx_description
1 polymer ?
#
loop_
_entity_poly.entity_id
_entity_poly.type
_entity_poly.pdbx_seq_one_letter_code
_entity_poly.pdbx_strand_id
1 'polypeptide(L)'
;MRTKIWYSVQSGGDGSAYPIFMESEELAKIDQEFSLHTDSNDWAESCEGCITLESDTDIKVCDGIETVESLIAEVDDNYDADDDTRPTKRYNALLALREKAKK
;
A
#
# COMPACT_ATOMS: atom_id res chain seq x y z
N MET A 1 12.68 -14.62 -16.98
CA MET A 1 12.13 -13.33 -16.49
C MET A 1 12.07 -13.37 -14.97
N ARG A 2 12.43 -12.27 -14.31
CA ARG A 2 12.33 -12.12 -12.84
C ARG A 2 11.54 -10.86 -12.53
N THR A 3 10.49 -10.98 -11.73
CA THR A 3 9.70 -9.84 -11.24
C THR A 3 9.53 -9.89 -9.73
N LYS A 4 9.17 -8.75 -9.13
CA LYS A 4 8.88 -8.62 -7.71
C LYS A 4 7.47 -8.08 -7.54
N ILE A 5 6.74 -8.66 -6.59
CA ILE A 5 5.49 -8.11 -6.09
C ILE A 5 5.73 -7.74 -4.63
N TRP A 6 5.46 -6.50 -4.27
CA TRP A 6 5.58 -6.03 -2.90
C TRP A 6 4.27 -6.27 -2.16
N TYR A 7 4.35 -6.39 -0.84
CA TYR A 7 3.16 -6.54 0.00
C TYR A 7 3.32 -5.81 1.32
N SER A 8 2.19 -5.40 1.87
CA SER A 8 2.00 -5.05 3.29
C SER A 8 0.94 -5.99 3.87
N VAL A 9 1.04 -6.31 5.16
CA VAL A 9 0.01 -7.06 5.89
C VAL A 9 -0.50 -6.20 7.03
N GLN A 10 -1.75 -5.78 6.95
CA GLN A 10 -2.41 -5.01 8.00
C GLN A 10 -3.07 -5.97 8.99
N SER A 11 -3.03 -5.65 10.28
CA SER A 11 -3.73 -6.41 11.31
C SER A 11 -5.09 -5.79 11.60
N GLY A 12 -6.10 -6.65 11.77
CA GLY A 12 -7.48 -6.24 12.07
C GLY A 12 -7.76 -6.01 13.56
N GLY A 13 -6.79 -6.25 14.44
CA GLY A 13 -6.97 -6.19 15.90
C GLY A 13 -7.80 -7.33 16.51
N ASP A 14 -8.42 -8.19 15.68
CA ASP A 14 -9.27 -9.32 16.08
C ASP A 14 -8.61 -10.69 15.85
N GLY A 15 -7.32 -10.71 15.51
CA GLY A 15 -6.60 -11.90 15.07
C GLY A 15 -6.54 -12.07 13.55
N SER A 16 -7.25 -11.24 12.78
CA SER A 16 -7.25 -11.26 11.32
C SER A 16 -6.06 -10.50 10.73
N ALA A 17 -5.66 -10.90 9.52
CA ALA A 17 -4.59 -10.28 8.75
C ALA A 17 -5.07 -10.02 7.31
N TYR A 18 -4.78 -8.81 6.81
CA TYR A 18 -5.22 -8.31 5.51
C TYR A 18 -4.00 -8.02 4.64
N PRO A 19 -3.59 -8.96 3.78
CA PRO A 19 -2.50 -8.73 2.84
C PRO A 19 -2.96 -7.82 1.70
N ILE A 20 -2.13 -6.84 1.36
CA ILE A 20 -2.32 -5.94 0.23
C ILE A 20 -1.07 -6.05 -0.66
N PHE A 21 -1.26 -6.28 -1.96
CA PHE A 21 -0.17 -6.37 -2.93
C PHE A 21 0.04 -5.03 -3.62
N MET A 22 1.30 -4.68 -3.85
CA MET A 22 1.71 -3.36 -4.32
C MET A 22 2.79 -3.43 -5.39
N GLU A 23 2.81 -2.41 -6.25
CA GLU A 23 3.77 -2.33 -7.36
C GLU A 23 5.21 -1.98 -6.90
N SER A 24 5.38 -1.39 -5.71
CA SER A 24 6.66 -0.90 -5.23
C SER A 24 6.89 -1.08 -3.73
N GLU A 25 8.16 -1.08 -3.34
CA GLU A 25 8.60 -1.13 -1.94
C GLU A 25 8.13 0.10 -1.17
N GLU A 26 8.25 1.27 -1.78
CA GLU A 26 7.83 2.53 -1.14
C GLU A 26 6.33 2.54 -0.83
N LEU A 27 5.48 1.97 -1.69
CA LEU A 27 4.05 1.85 -1.39
C LEU A 27 3.80 0.94 -0.18
N ALA A 28 4.45 -0.23 -0.13
CA ALA A 28 4.29 -1.16 0.98
C ALA A 28 4.68 -0.53 2.33
N LYS A 29 5.71 0.33 2.32
CA LYS A 29 6.14 1.09 3.50
C LYS A 29 5.16 2.19 3.88
N ILE A 30 4.69 2.98 2.92
CA ILE A 30 3.68 4.03 3.16
C ILE A 30 2.42 3.42 3.77
N ASP A 31 2.00 2.25 3.27
CA ASP A 31 0.83 1.58 3.79
C ASP A 31 1.00 1.07 5.23
N GLN A 32 2.15 0.48 5.57
CA GLN A 32 2.45 0.09 6.96
C GLN A 32 2.57 1.29 7.91
N GLU A 33 3.26 2.34 7.48
CA GLU A 33 3.50 3.55 8.30
C GLU A 33 2.19 4.28 8.65
N PHE A 34 1.23 4.26 7.72
CA PHE A 34 -0.03 4.99 7.84
C PHE A 34 -1.26 4.08 7.85
N SER A 35 -1.08 2.80 8.19
CA SER A 35 -2.19 1.87 8.33
C SER A 35 -3.25 2.48 9.26
N LEU A 36 -4.49 2.53 8.78
CA LEU A 36 -5.63 3.16 9.44
C LEU A 36 -5.98 2.51 10.79
N HIS A 37 -5.33 1.39 11.12
CA HIS A 37 -5.52 0.63 12.37
C HIS A 37 -4.51 0.99 13.48
N THR A 38 -3.79 2.10 13.36
CA THR A 38 -2.89 2.64 14.41
C THR A 38 -3.62 3.11 15.69
N ASP A 39 -4.91 2.80 15.85
CA ASP A 39 -5.66 2.88 17.11
C ASP A 39 -5.16 1.85 18.13
N SER A 40 -3.93 2.03 18.64
CA SER A 40 -3.41 1.57 19.95
C SER A 40 -3.51 0.08 20.35
N ASN A 41 -4.15 -0.77 19.56
CA ASN A 41 -4.42 -2.18 19.82
C ASN A 41 -3.85 -3.09 18.73
N ASP A 42 -3.01 -2.54 17.86
CA ASP A 42 -2.31 -3.36 16.89
C ASP A 42 -1.22 -4.18 17.62
N TRP A 43 -1.45 -5.48 17.72
CA TRP A 43 -0.60 -6.43 18.43
C TRP A 43 0.48 -7.04 17.51
N ALA A 44 0.38 -6.75 16.21
CA ALA A 44 1.31 -7.25 15.21
C ALA A 44 2.40 -6.22 14.91
N GLU A 45 3.62 -6.71 14.67
CA GLU A 45 4.72 -5.88 14.15
C GLU A 45 4.46 -5.50 12.69
N SER A 46 5.07 -4.40 12.23
CA SER A 46 5.05 -4.00 10.82
C SER A 46 5.48 -5.17 9.95
N CYS A 47 4.69 -5.48 8.92
CA CYS A 47 4.92 -6.63 8.06
C CYS A 47 4.80 -6.25 6.57
N GLU A 48 5.90 -5.74 6.03
CA GLU A 48 6.11 -5.51 4.61
C GLU A 48 7.22 -6.39 4.02
N GLY A 49 7.09 -6.73 2.74
CA GLY A 49 8.09 -7.53 2.06
C GLY A 49 7.86 -7.65 0.55
N CYS A 50 8.58 -8.57 -0.08
CA CYS A 50 8.37 -8.88 -1.49
C CYS A 50 8.38 -10.38 -1.77
N ILE A 51 7.62 -10.76 -2.78
CA ILE A 51 7.64 -12.08 -3.40
C ILE A 51 8.45 -11.93 -4.69
N THR A 52 9.50 -12.73 -4.84
CA THR A 52 10.23 -12.84 -6.11
C THR A 52 9.61 -13.95 -6.94
N LEU A 53 9.22 -13.62 -8.17
CA LEU A 53 8.71 -14.58 -9.14
C LEU A 53 9.72 -14.75 -10.27
N GLU A 54 10.05 -15.99 -10.59
CA GLU A 54 10.95 -16.36 -11.67
C GLU A 54 10.23 -17.31 -12.63
N SER A 55 10.27 -17.01 -13.91
CA SER A 55 9.65 -17.82 -14.97
C SER A 55 10.43 -17.68 -16.27
N ASP A 56 10.48 -18.74 -17.08
CA ASP A 56 11.08 -18.72 -18.41
C ASP A 56 10.22 -17.96 -19.43
N THR A 57 8.96 -17.69 -19.09
CA THR A 57 7.99 -16.93 -19.90
C THR A 57 7.57 -15.63 -19.21
N ASP A 58 6.90 -14.75 -19.96
CA ASP A 58 6.37 -13.51 -19.41
C ASP A 58 5.37 -13.78 -18.28
N ILE A 59 5.56 -13.07 -17.16
CA ILE A 59 4.68 -13.15 -15.99
C ILE A 59 3.63 -12.05 -16.14
N LYS A 60 2.37 -12.46 -16.25
CA LYS A 60 1.22 -11.55 -16.22
C LYS A 60 0.63 -11.54 -14.81
N VAL A 61 0.54 -10.36 -14.21
CA VAL A 61 -0.25 -10.15 -13.00
C VAL A 61 -1.72 -10.04 -13.43
N CYS A 62 -2.58 -10.89 -12.88
CA CYS A 62 -3.98 -11.00 -13.31
C CYS A 62 -4.97 -10.27 -12.40
N ASP A 63 -4.54 -9.76 -11.24
CA ASP A 63 -5.43 -9.19 -10.22
C ASP A 63 -4.79 -8.06 -9.42
N GLY A 64 -5.60 -7.42 -8.56
CA GLY A 64 -5.39 -6.20 -7.79
C GLY A 64 -4.01 -6.05 -7.15
N ILE A 65 -3.11 -5.38 -7.87
CA ILE A 65 -1.94 -4.73 -7.31
C ILE A 65 -2.31 -3.27 -7.13
N GLU A 66 -2.14 -2.77 -5.92
CA GLU A 66 -2.28 -1.37 -5.63
C GLU A 66 -1.14 -0.58 -6.27
N THR A 67 -1.54 0.51 -6.90
CA THR A 67 -0.67 1.48 -7.55
C THR A 67 -0.74 2.79 -6.78
N VAL A 68 0.22 3.68 -7.02
CA VAL A 68 0.15 5.03 -6.42
C VAL A 68 -1.17 5.72 -6.82
N GLU A 69 -1.62 5.56 -8.07
CA GLU A 69 -2.85 6.20 -8.54
C GLU A 69 -4.12 5.58 -7.95
N SER A 70 -4.18 4.26 -7.79
CA SER A 70 -5.37 3.60 -7.18
C SER A 70 -5.55 4.03 -5.72
N LEU A 71 -4.46 4.12 -4.96
CA LEU A 71 -4.51 4.55 -3.56
C LEU A 71 -4.80 6.05 -3.40
N ILE A 72 -4.33 6.90 -4.33
CA ILE A 72 -4.72 8.31 -4.35
C ILE A 72 -6.22 8.44 -4.63
N ALA A 73 -6.73 7.70 -5.62
CA ALA A 73 -8.15 7.68 -5.96
C ALA A 73 -9.00 7.18 -4.78
N GLU A 74 -8.57 6.11 -4.08
CA GLU A 74 -9.22 5.63 -2.86
C GLU A 74 -9.37 6.74 -1.81
N VAL A 75 -8.30 7.51 -1.56
CA VAL A 75 -8.36 8.59 -0.57
C VAL A 75 -9.25 9.74 -1.04
N ASP A 76 -9.20 10.10 -2.32
CA ASP A 76 -10.02 11.19 -2.86
C ASP A 76 -11.51 10.81 -2.98
N ASP A 77 -11.84 9.53 -3.19
CA ASP A 77 -13.23 9.03 -3.24
C ASP A 77 -13.84 8.88 -1.83
N ASN A 78 -13.03 8.57 -0.82
CA ASN A 78 -13.50 8.35 0.54
C ASN A 78 -13.50 9.61 1.41
N TYR A 79 -12.80 10.67 1.02
CA TYR A 79 -12.66 11.90 1.79
C TYR A 79 -12.83 13.13 0.92
N ASP A 80 -13.73 14.03 1.29
CA ASP A 80 -13.83 15.34 0.64
C ASP A 80 -12.56 16.17 0.88
N ALA A 81 -12.30 17.16 0.02
CA ALA A 81 -11.13 18.03 0.13
C ALA A 81 -11.10 18.85 1.43
N ASP A 82 -12.28 19.12 1.99
CA ASP A 82 -12.49 19.87 3.23
C ASP A 82 -12.70 18.96 4.46
N ASP A 83 -12.48 17.65 4.31
CA ASP A 83 -12.62 16.69 5.41
C ASP A 83 -11.37 16.70 6.31
N ASP A 84 -11.51 17.25 7.52
CA ASP A 84 -10.47 17.26 8.55
C ASP A 84 -10.02 15.85 8.99
N THR A 85 -10.78 14.80 8.65
CA THR A 85 -10.44 13.40 8.92
C THR A 85 -9.66 12.72 7.80
N ARG A 86 -9.43 13.41 6.68
CA ARG A 86 -8.58 12.92 5.59
C ARG A 86 -7.22 12.51 6.15
N PRO A 87 -6.67 11.33 5.80
CA PRO A 87 -5.36 10.89 6.25
C PRO A 87 -4.25 11.67 5.55
N THR A 88 -4.12 12.95 5.88
CA THR A 88 -3.29 13.94 5.18
C THR A 88 -1.82 13.52 5.08
N LYS A 89 -1.29 12.79 6.07
CA LYS A 89 0.07 12.26 6.01
C LYS A 89 0.23 11.15 4.95
N ARG A 90 -0.66 10.15 4.94
CA ARG A 90 -0.68 9.07 3.93
C ARG A 90 -0.83 9.66 2.53
N TYR A 91 -1.80 10.56 2.36
CA TYR A 91 -2.07 11.21 1.08
C TYR A 91 -0.87 12.03 0.58
N ASN A 92 -0.26 12.85 1.43
CA ASN A 92 0.92 13.63 1.06
C ASN A 92 2.13 12.73 0.71
N ALA A 93 2.30 11.60 1.39
CA ALA A 93 3.33 10.62 1.06
C ALA A 93 3.10 9.99 -0.31
N LEU A 94 1.84 9.62 -0.64
CA LEU A 94 1.46 9.11 -1.95
C LEU A 94 1.70 10.15 -3.07
N LEU A 95 1.32 11.42 -2.84
CA LEU A 95 1.57 12.50 -3.79
C LEU A 95 3.07 12.72 -4.04
N ALA A 96 3.88 12.69 -2.98
CA ALA A 96 5.33 12.81 -3.11
C ALA A 96 5.94 11.64 -3.91
N LEU A 97 5.44 10.43 -3.69
CA LEU A 97 5.87 9.24 -4.43
C LEU A 97 5.50 9.34 -5.92
N ARG A 98 4.29 9.81 -6.23
CA ARG A 98 3.85 10.07 -7.61
C ARG A 98 4.76 11.06 -8.33
N GLU A 99 5.11 12.17 -7.69
CA GLU A 99 5.99 13.18 -8.29
C GLU A 99 7.43 12.69 -8.46
N LYS A 100 7.91 11.79 -7.59
CA LYS A 100 9.20 11.12 -7.75
C LYS A 100 9.22 10.20 -8.98
N ALA A 101 8.13 9.47 -9.24
CA ALA A 101 8.03 8.55 -10.37
C ALA A 101 7.97 9.25 -11.74
N LYS A 102 7.65 10.55 -11.79
CA LYS A 102 7.62 11.36 -13.02
C LYS A 102 8.99 11.92 -13.45
N LYS A 103 10.02 11.82 -12.59
CA LYS A 103 11.37 12.33 -12.83
C LYS A 103 12.30 11.22 -13.30
#